data_AF-A0A2H5W5X9-F1
#
_entry.id   AF-A0A2H5W5X9-F1
#
_cell.length_a   1.000
_cell.length_b   1.000
_cell.length_c   1.000
_cell.angle_alpha   90.00
_cell.angle_beta   90.00
_cell.angle_gamma   90.00
#
_symmetry.space_group_name_H-M   'P 1'
#
loop_
_entity.id
_entity.type
_entity.pdbx_description
1 polymer ?
#
loop_
_entity_poly.entity_id
_entity_poly.type
_entity_poly.pdbx_seq_one_letter_code
_entity_poly.pdbx_strand_id
1 'polypeptide(L)'
;MSETRFKIGELARHAGVTPRTIHYYVHIGLLPPPKGGGRYSYYTEEHLRRLRIIRQLQRYFIPLRRIKEALRLKSLEELEEEVARAHRVAHEYRDALRTAIPMTPERTTWERIVLQDGLELHYRLPMATGVQQFIEFILQHARTWPPAEPSEGPDAGGGVRG
;
A
#
# COMPACT_ATOMS: atom_id res chain seq x y z
N MET A 1 0.00 -13.25 -32.20
CA MET A 1 -0.16 -11.91 -31.61
C MET A 1 1.22 -11.33 -31.38
N SER A 2 1.50 -10.11 -31.87
CA SER A 2 2.78 -9.43 -31.63
C SER A 2 2.91 -9.04 -30.16
N GLU A 3 4.02 -9.43 -29.51
CA GLU A 3 4.33 -8.99 -28.14
C GLU A 3 4.59 -7.48 -28.16
N THR A 4 3.82 -6.68 -27.39
CA THR A 4 4.06 -5.24 -27.27
C THR A 4 5.45 -4.98 -26.70
N ARG A 5 6.25 -4.16 -27.39
CA ARG A 5 7.62 -3.83 -27.00
C ARG A 5 7.74 -2.36 -26.66
N PHE A 6 8.43 -2.05 -25.57
CA PHE A 6 8.65 -0.69 -25.09
C PHE A 6 10.14 -0.39 -25.02
N LYS A 7 10.55 0.82 -25.39
CA LYS A 7 11.81 1.40 -24.92
C LYS A 7 11.65 1.86 -23.46
N ILE A 8 12.77 2.04 -22.75
CA ILE A 8 12.73 2.37 -21.32
C ILE A 8 11.92 3.65 -21.03
N GLY A 9 12.02 4.67 -21.89
CA GLY A 9 11.27 5.92 -21.74
C GLY A 9 9.77 5.72 -21.94
N GLU A 10 9.36 4.86 -22.87
CA GLU A 10 7.95 4.51 -23.07
C GLU A 10 7.42 3.73 -21.88
N LEU A 11 8.13 2.69 -21.45
CA LEU A 11 7.77 1.90 -20.28
C LEU A 11 7.62 2.80 -19.03
N ALA A 12 8.58 3.71 -18.82
CA ALA A 12 8.56 4.68 -17.73
C ALA A 12 7.29 5.54 -17.75
N ARG A 13 6.93 6.10 -18.91
CA ARG A 13 5.70 6.88 -19.08
C ARG A 13 4.45 6.04 -18.80
N HIS A 14 4.35 4.85 -19.38
CA HIS A 14 3.18 3.96 -19.21
C HIS A 14 3.02 3.47 -17.76
N ALA A 15 4.13 3.27 -17.04
CA ALA A 15 4.13 2.86 -15.63
C ALA A 15 4.06 4.06 -14.66
N GLY A 16 4.15 5.30 -15.15
CA GLY A 16 4.23 6.49 -14.33
C GLY A 16 5.45 6.52 -13.42
N VAL A 17 6.59 5.98 -13.84
CA VAL A 17 7.87 6.00 -13.09
C VAL A 17 8.94 6.71 -13.91
N THR A 18 10.13 6.91 -13.35
CA THR A 18 11.28 7.41 -14.11
C THR A 18 12.10 6.24 -14.69
N PRO A 19 12.86 6.44 -15.78
CA PRO A 19 13.84 5.46 -16.24
C PRO A 19 14.83 5.06 -15.14
N ARG A 20 15.25 6.01 -14.29
CA ARG A 20 16.11 5.75 -13.13
C ARG A 20 15.49 4.73 -12.16
N THR A 21 14.18 4.85 -11.89
CA THR A 21 13.45 3.88 -11.06
C THR A 21 13.44 2.49 -11.69
N ILE A 22 13.26 2.39 -13.01
CA ILE A 22 13.31 1.11 -13.73
C ILE A 22 14.69 0.47 -13.60
N HIS A 23 15.76 1.23 -13.85
CA HIS A 23 17.13 0.75 -13.66
C HIS A 23 17.38 0.26 -12.23
N TYR A 24 16.92 1.03 -11.24
CA TYR A 24 17.03 0.65 -9.85
C TYR A 24 16.28 -0.67 -9.56
N TYR A 25 15.05 -0.83 -10.05
CA TYR A 25 14.27 -2.06 -9.87
C TYR A 25 14.90 -3.26 -10.57
N VAL A 26 15.52 -3.09 -11.73
CA VAL A 26 16.31 -4.15 -12.37
C VAL A 26 17.51 -4.51 -11.51
N HIS A 27 18.26 -3.51 -11.03
CA HIS A 27 19.47 -3.70 -10.23
C HIS A 27 19.21 -4.48 -8.93
N ILE A 28 18.12 -4.17 -8.22
CA ILE A 28 17.76 -4.89 -6.98
C ILE A 28 17.00 -6.20 -7.24
N GLY A 29 16.81 -6.59 -8.51
CA GLY A 29 16.10 -7.81 -8.91
C GLY A 29 14.59 -7.78 -8.64
N LEU A 30 13.99 -6.59 -8.55
CA LEU A 30 12.56 -6.42 -8.41
C LEU A 30 11.84 -6.48 -9.77
N LEU A 31 12.51 -6.03 -10.84
CA LEU A 31 12.07 -6.13 -12.22
C LEU A 31 13.06 -7.01 -13.01
N PRO A 32 12.61 -7.91 -13.89
CA PRO A 32 13.51 -8.61 -14.81
C PRO A 32 14.29 -7.61 -15.69
N PRO A 33 15.51 -7.95 -16.13
CA PRO A 33 16.25 -7.14 -17.09
C PRO A 33 15.51 -7.07 -18.43
N PRO A 34 15.74 -6.02 -19.24
CA PRO A 34 15.15 -5.93 -20.57
C PRO A 34 15.53 -7.16 -21.42
N LYS A 35 14.62 -7.54 -22.32
CA LYS A 35 14.89 -8.57 -23.34
C LYS A 35 15.75 -7.96 -24.47
N GLY A 36 16.41 -8.83 -25.25
CA GLY A 36 17.32 -8.42 -26.33
C GLY A 36 18.70 -8.00 -25.82
N GLY A 37 19.48 -7.30 -26.64
CA GLY A 37 20.85 -6.91 -26.31
C GLY A 37 21.26 -5.54 -26.87
N GLY A 38 22.06 -4.80 -26.09
CA GLY A 38 22.62 -3.50 -26.47
C GLY A 38 21.55 -2.49 -26.92
N ARG A 39 21.76 -1.88 -28.09
CA ARG A 39 20.83 -0.89 -28.68
C ARG A 39 19.42 -1.46 -28.95
N TYR A 40 19.31 -2.78 -29.10
CA TYR A 40 18.05 -3.46 -29.38
C TYR A 40 17.33 -3.95 -28.12
N SER A 41 17.77 -3.56 -26.92
CA SER A 41 17.06 -3.87 -25.68
C SER A 41 15.63 -3.33 -25.72
N TYR A 42 14.68 -4.13 -25.22
CA TYR A 42 13.28 -3.76 -25.12
C TYR A 42 12.63 -4.38 -23.87
N TYR A 43 11.53 -3.76 -23.44
CA TYR A 43 10.67 -4.26 -22.38
C TYR A 43 9.34 -4.72 -22.95
N THR A 44 8.59 -5.50 -22.19
CA THR A 44 7.35 -6.14 -22.65
C THR A 44 6.17 -5.70 -21.78
N GLU A 45 4.96 -6.07 -22.17
CA GLU A 45 3.75 -5.83 -21.37
C GLU A 45 3.87 -6.43 -19.95
N GLU A 46 4.55 -7.56 -19.80
CA GLU A 46 4.80 -8.18 -18.49
C GLU A 46 5.62 -7.26 -17.56
N HIS A 47 6.59 -6.52 -18.11
CA HIS A 47 7.34 -5.53 -17.34
C HIS A 47 6.43 -4.39 -16.89
N LEU A 48 5.52 -3.94 -17.77
CA LEU A 48 4.57 -2.88 -17.45
C LEU A 48 3.59 -3.31 -16.35
N ARG A 49 3.02 -4.52 -16.46
CA ARG A 49 2.14 -5.12 -15.43
C ARG A 49 2.85 -5.21 -14.08
N ARG A 50 4.07 -5.74 -14.07
CA ARG A 50 4.89 -5.83 -12.86
C ARG A 50 5.16 -4.46 -12.22
N LEU A 51 5.49 -3.44 -13.01
CA LEU A 51 5.67 -2.08 -12.52
C LEU A 51 4.39 -1.49 -11.93
N ARG A 52 3.22 -1.73 -12.55
CA ARG A 52 1.92 -1.28 -12.04
C ARG A 52 1.59 -1.90 -10.69
N ILE A 53 1.83 -3.21 -10.53
CA ILE A 53 1.65 -3.91 -9.25
C ILE A 53 2.57 -3.32 -8.17
N ILE A 54 3.87 -3.15 -8.48
CA ILE A 54 4.82 -2.54 -7.54
C ILE A 54 4.33 -1.15 -7.11
N ARG A 55 3.90 -0.31 -8.07
CA ARG A 55 3.39 1.03 -7.79
C ARG A 55 2.14 1.01 -6.91
N GLN A 56 1.20 0.09 -7.15
CA GLN A 56 -0.01 -0.04 -6.34
C GLN A 56 0.33 -0.48 -4.92
N LEU A 57 1.16 -1.50 -4.74
CA LEU A 57 1.56 -1.98 -3.42
C LEU A 57 2.35 -0.92 -2.62
N GLN A 58 3.19 -0.12 -3.29
CA GLN A 58 3.87 1.01 -2.65
C GLN A 58 2.90 2.11 -2.17
N ARG A 59 1.80 2.34 -2.89
CA ARG A 59 0.74 3.28 -2.43
C ARG A 59 0.04 2.80 -1.16
N TYR A 60 0.15 1.52 -0.84
CA TYR A 60 -0.29 0.91 0.41
C TYR A 60 0.82 0.79 1.46
N PHE A 61 1.91 1.54 1.30
CA PHE A 61 3.06 1.55 2.22
C PHE A 61 3.74 0.18 2.39
N ILE A 62 3.54 -0.74 1.44
CA ILE A 62 4.20 -2.05 1.48
C ILE A 62 5.67 -1.86 1.08
N PRO A 63 6.63 -2.28 1.92
CA PRO A 63 8.05 -2.07 1.64
C PRO A 63 8.51 -2.94 0.47
N LEU A 64 9.48 -2.44 -0.32
CA LEU A 64 9.98 -3.11 -1.52
C LEU A 64 10.46 -4.56 -1.27
N ARG A 65 10.99 -4.85 -0.08
CA ARG A 65 11.40 -6.22 0.30
C ARG A 65 10.22 -7.19 0.28
N ARG A 66 9.09 -6.80 0.88
CA ARG A 66 7.85 -7.60 0.89
C ARG A 66 7.24 -7.73 -0.49
N ILE A 67 7.30 -6.65 -1.29
CA ILE A 67 6.87 -6.69 -2.69
C ILE A 67 7.72 -7.69 -3.49
N LYS A 68 9.03 -7.70 -3.27
CA LYS A 68 9.95 -8.67 -3.90
C LYS A 68 9.63 -10.11 -3.50
N GLU A 69 9.35 -10.35 -2.21
CA GLU A 69 8.91 -11.66 -1.70
C GLU A 69 7.61 -12.11 -2.39
N ALA A 70 6.60 -11.24 -2.46
CA ALA A 70 5.32 -11.53 -3.09
C ALA A 70 5.46 -11.86 -4.58
N LEU A 71 6.24 -11.06 -5.31
CA LEU A 71 6.54 -11.26 -6.74
C LEU A 71 7.39 -12.51 -7.05
N ARG A 72 7.95 -13.17 -6.03
CA ARG A 72 8.65 -14.46 -6.16
C ARG A 72 7.71 -15.64 -5.93
N LEU A 73 6.70 -15.46 -5.09
CA LEU A 73 5.82 -16.53 -4.62
C LEU A 73 4.55 -16.67 -5.46
N LYS A 74 4.12 -15.59 -6.14
CA LYS A 74 2.85 -15.51 -6.86
C LYS A 74 3.08 -15.06 -8.30
N SER A 75 2.20 -15.50 -9.20
CA SER A 75 2.12 -14.95 -10.56
C SER A 75 1.67 -13.48 -10.55
N LEU A 76 1.86 -12.78 -11.67
CA LEU A 76 1.40 -11.40 -11.78
C LEU A 76 -0.13 -11.32 -11.78
N GLU A 77 -0.78 -12.31 -12.38
CA GLU A 77 -2.23 -12.47 -12.42
C GLU A 77 -2.81 -12.57 -11.00
N GLU A 78 -2.28 -13.46 -10.17
CA GLU A 78 -2.72 -13.62 -8.77
C GLU A 78 -2.54 -12.34 -7.95
N LEU A 79 -1.42 -11.63 -8.16
CA LEU A 79 -1.16 -10.36 -7.47
C LEU A 79 -2.08 -9.25 -7.93
N GLU A 80 -2.37 -9.15 -9.23
CA GLU A 80 -3.33 -8.18 -9.76
C GLU A 80 -4.73 -8.41 -9.18
N GLU A 81 -5.17 -9.66 -9.11
CA GLU A 81 -6.45 -10.00 -8.51
C GLU A 81 -6.51 -9.69 -7.02
N GLU A 82 -5.43 -9.98 -6.28
CA GLU A 82 -5.34 -9.69 -4.84
C GLU A 82 -5.38 -8.20 -4.56
N VAL A 83 -4.62 -7.41 -5.33
CA VAL A 83 -4.64 -5.96 -5.22
C VAL A 83 -6.00 -5.38 -5.64
N ALA A 84 -6.65 -5.95 -6.67
CA ALA A 84 -7.99 -5.55 -7.07
C ALA A 84 -9.04 -5.88 -6.00
N ARG A 85 -8.95 -7.05 -5.36
CA ARG A 85 -9.80 -7.44 -4.21
C ARG A 85 -9.64 -6.45 -3.06
N ALA A 86 -8.38 -6.17 -2.66
CA ALA A 86 -8.09 -5.22 -1.59
C ALA A 86 -8.66 -3.82 -1.87
N HIS A 87 -8.52 -3.32 -3.12
CA HIS A 87 -9.13 -2.05 -3.53
C HIS A 87 -10.65 -2.04 -3.39
N ARG A 88 -11.34 -3.11 -3.79
CA ARG A 88 -12.82 -3.18 -3.71
C ARG A 88 -13.29 -3.11 -2.26
N VAL A 89 -12.68 -3.92 -1.40
CA VAL A 89 -13.00 -3.94 0.04
C VAL A 89 -12.74 -2.57 0.67
N ALA A 90 -11.59 -1.95 0.40
CA ALA A 90 -11.27 -0.62 0.91
C ALA A 90 -12.26 0.47 0.43
N HIS A 91 -12.76 0.36 -0.80
CA HIS A 91 -13.76 1.28 -1.34
C HIS A 91 -15.13 1.10 -0.67
N GLU A 92 -15.56 -0.15 -0.48
CA GLU A 92 -16.80 -0.48 0.22
C GLU A 92 -16.84 0.10 1.63
N TYR A 93 -15.76 -0.10 2.42
CA TYR A 93 -15.67 0.48 3.76
C TYR A 93 -15.65 2.01 3.73
N ARG A 94 -14.93 2.64 2.79
CA ARG A 94 -14.93 4.09 2.65
C ARG A 94 -16.34 4.63 2.40
N ASP A 95 -17.08 3.98 1.52
CA ASP A 95 -18.45 4.39 1.19
C ASP A 95 -19.38 4.19 2.37
N ALA A 96 -19.29 3.06 3.07
CA ALA A 96 -20.06 2.81 4.29
C ALA A 96 -19.76 3.84 5.40
N LEU A 97 -18.48 4.19 5.59
CA LEU A 97 -18.07 5.22 6.54
C LEU A 97 -18.56 6.62 6.14
N ARG A 98 -18.64 6.92 4.84
CA ARG A 98 -19.14 8.21 4.32
C ARG A 98 -20.66 8.34 4.43
N THR A 99 -21.40 7.25 4.21
CA THR A 99 -22.87 7.25 4.26
C THR A 99 -23.42 7.10 5.68
N ALA A 100 -22.57 6.69 6.63
CA ALA A 100 -22.82 6.79 8.05
C ALA A 100 -22.90 8.27 8.49
N ILE A 101 -24.05 8.90 8.28
CA ILE A 101 -24.38 10.22 8.84
C ILE A 101 -24.19 10.13 10.36
N PRO A 102 -23.46 11.07 11.00
CA PRO A 102 -23.38 11.07 12.45
C PRO A 102 -24.76 11.42 13.01
N MET A 103 -25.39 10.47 13.71
CA MET A 103 -26.21 10.84 14.85
C MET A 103 -25.27 11.63 15.77
N THR A 104 -25.44 12.94 15.93
CA THR A 104 -24.78 13.67 17.02
C THR A 104 -25.44 13.21 18.31
N PRO A 105 -24.81 12.30 19.08
CA PRO A 105 -25.45 11.75 20.25
C PRO A 105 -25.34 12.80 21.35
N GLU A 106 -26.40 13.03 22.12
CA GLU A 106 -26.40 14.00 23.23
C GLU A 106 -25.35 13.67 24.31
N ARG A 107 -24.93 12.40 24.37
CA ARG A 107 -23.84 11.91 25.23
C ARG A 107 -22.86 11.09 24.43
N THR A 108 -21.58 11.38 24.63
CA THR A 108 -20.50 10.65 23.95
C THR A 108 -19.46 10.17 24.95
N THR A 109 -18.93 8.97 24.71
CA THR A 109 -17.82 8.39 25.47
C THR A 109 -16.68 8.07 24.53
N TRP A 110 -15.45 8.44 24.89
CA TRP A 110 -14.24 8.04 24.18
C TRP A 110 -13.75 6.71 24.74
N GLU A 111 -13.50 5.75 23.85
CA GLU A 111 -12.84 4.50 24.18
C GLU A 111 -11.52 4.37 23.43
N ARG A 112 -10.61 3.58 24.00
CA ARG A 112 -9.32 3.27 23.39
C ARG A 112 -9.12 1.76 23.32
N ILE A 113 -8.51 1.30 22.24
CA ILE A 113 -8.00 -0.07 22.13
C ILE A 113 -6.55 0.00 21.71
N VAL A 114 -5.68 -0.68 22.44
CA VAL A 114 -4.27 -0.88 22.08
C VAL A 114 -4.21 -1.97 21.02
N LEU A 115 -3.70 -1.64 19.83
CA LEU A 115 -3.57 -2.58 18.72
C LEU A 115 -2.24 -3.35 18.80
N GLN A 116 -1.18 -2.67 19.21
CA GLN A 116 0.17 -3.19 19.48
C GLN A 116 0.97 -2.13 20.24
N ASP A 117 2.18 -2.45 20.68
CA ASP A 117 3.07 -1.50 21.37
C ASP A 117 3.24 -0.22 20.53
N GLY A 118 2.89 0.92 21.13
CA GLY A 118 2.97 2.24 20.48
C GLY A 118 1.85 2.56 19.49
N LEU A 119 0.86 1.68 19.28
CA LEU A 119 -0.28 1.92 18.37
C LEU A 119 -1.62 1.75 19.09
N GLU A 120 -2.35 2.85 19.25
CA GLU A 120 -3.69 2.87 19.84
C GLU A 120 -4.75 3.38 18.84
N LEU A 121 -5.94 2.80 18.90
CA LEU A 121 -7.13 3.28 18.19
C LEU A 121 -8.09 3.93 19.18
N HIS A 122 -8.40 5.21 18.96
CA HIS A 122 -9.37 5.97 19.77
C HIS A 122 -10.65 6.17 18.97
N TYR A 123 -11.80 5.84 19.55
CA TYR A 123 -13.10 6.01 18.91
C TYR A 123 -14.16 6.51 19.90
N ARG A 124 -15.30 6.96 19.37
CA ARG A 124 -16.38 7.55 20.15
C ARG A 124 -17.65 6.72 20.04
N LEU A 125 -18.35 6.55 21.16
CA LEU A 125 -19.66 5.90 21.23
C LEU A 125 -20.79 6.90 21.50
N PRO A 126 -22.04 6.60 21.06
CA PRO A 126 -22.36 5.54 20.08
C PRO A 126 -21.80 5.89 18.69
N MET A 127 -21.46 4.86 17.91
CA MET A 127 -21.00 5.00 16.53
C MET A 127 -21.98 4.32 15.57
N ALA A 128 -21.95 4.72 14.30
CA ALA A 128 -22.72 4.02 13.27
C ALA A 128 -22.18 2.61 13.01
N THR A 129 -23.05 1.69 12.60
CA THR A 129 -22.71 0.28 12.32
C THR A 129 -21.52 0.14 11.36
N GLY A 130 -21.42 0.99 10.33
CA GLY A 130 -20.29 0.96 9.39
C GLY A 130 -18.94 1.30 10.05
N VAL A 131 -18.94 2.19 11.06
CA VAL A 131 -17.74 2.50 11.84
C VAL A 131 -17.38 1.33 12.75
N GLN A 132 -18.37 0.71 13.39
CA GLN A 132 -18.16 -0.46 14.24
C GLN A 132 -17.54 -1.62 13.44
N GLN A 133 -18.10 -1.95 12.28
CA GLN A 133 -17.59 -2.99 11.39
C GLN A 133 -16.16 -2.70 10.92
N PHE A 134 -15.83 -1.43 10.67
CA PHE A 134 -14.47 -1.03 10.30
C PHE A 134 -13.48 -1.23 11.45
N ILE A 135 -13.86 -0.90 12.69
CA ILE A 135 -13.04 -1.16 13.87
C ILE A 135 -12.81 -2.66 14.04
N GLU A 136 -13.85 -3.48 13.95
CA GLU A 136 -13.73 -4.95 14.01
C GLU A 136 -12.78 -5.49 12.94
N PHE A 137 -12.87 -4.97 11.71
CA PHE A 137 -11.93 -5.30 10.63
C PHE A 137 -10.48 -4.95 10.99
N ILE A 138 -10.23 -3.75 11.54
CA ILE A 138 -8.89 -3.34 12.00
C ILE A 138 -8.39 -4.33 13.06
N LEU A 139 -9.21 -4.66 14.06
CA LEU A 139 -8.83 -5.57 15.15
C LEU A 139 -8.49 -6.97 14.64
N GLN A 140 -9.20 -7.46 13.63
CA GLN A 140 -8.92 -8.76 13.02
C GLN A 140 -7.56 -8.79 12.29
N HIS A 141 -7.16 -7.67 11.67
CA HIS A 141 -5.97 -7.60 10.82
C HIS A 141 -4.75 -6.96 11.49
N ALA A 142 -4.93 -6.23 12.59
CA ALA A 142 -3.87 -5.46 13.27
C ALA A 142 -2.62 -6.31 13.59
N ARG A 143 -2.80 -7.60 13.90
CA ARG A 143 -1.69 -8.53 14.18
C ARG A 143 -0.73 -8.75 13.00
N THR A 144 -1.16 -8.41 11.78
CA THR A 144 -0.35 -8.56 10.56
C THR A 144 0.30 -7.25 10.11
N TRP A 145 -0.04 -6.13 10.75
CA TRP A 145 0.65 -4.86 10.53
C TRP A 145 2.10 -5.01 11.02
N PRO A 146 3.13 -4.57 10.26
CA PRO A 146 4.44 -4.35 10.85
C PRO A 146 4.37 -3.57 12.19
N PRO A 147 5.25 -3.88 13.15
CA PRO A 147 5.35 -3.07 14.35
C PRO A 147 5.61 -1.61 13.96
N ALA A 148 5.04 -0.68 14.71
CA ALA A 148 5.42 0.71 14.57
C ALA A 148 6.92 0.81 14.89
N GLU A 149 7.76 1.04 13.88
CA GLU A 149 9.14 1.43 14.15
C GLU A 149 9.07 2.75 14.95
N PRO A 150 9.79 2.86 16.08
CA PRO A 150 9.81 4.11 16.82
C PRO A 150 10.26 5.21 15.85
N SER A 151 9.37 6.16 15.57
CA SER A 151 9.76 7.36 14.87
C SER A 151 10.81 8.03 15.75
N GLU A 152 12.06 8.11 15.29
CA GLU A 152 12.99 9.14 15.77
C GLU A 152 12.39 10.49 15.35
N GLY A 153 11.46 10.98 16.18
CA GLY A 153 10.98 12.35 16.10
C GLY A 153 12.14 13.29 16.37
N PRO A 154 12.11 14.53 15.84
CA PRO A 154 13.15 15.49 16.09
C PRO A 154 13.22 15.70 17.61
N ASP A 155 14.43 15.53 18.13
CA ASP A 155 14.82 15.79 19.51
C ASP A 155 14.15 17.09 19.99
N ALA A 156 13.07 16.95 20.76
CA ALA A 156 12.40 18.06 21.41
C ALA A 156 13.19 18.40 22.69
N GLY A 157 14.45 18.77 22.48
CA GLY A 157 15.22 19.57 23.41
C GLY A 157 14.55 20.93 23.51
N GLY A 158 13.80 21.13 24.59
CA GLY A 158 13.10 22.38 24.84
C GLY A 158 12.38 22.34 26.17
N GLY A 159 13.15 22.27 27.26
CA GLY A 159 12.57 22.41 28.59
C GLY A 159 11.95 23.77 28.79
N VAL A 160 10.89 23.83 29.59
CA VAL A 160 10.61 24.97 30.47
C VAL A 160 10.01 24.42 31.75
N ARG A 161 10.78 24.55 32.83
CA ARG A 161 10.24 24.69 34.19
C ARG A 161 9.63 26.09 34.31
N GLY A 162 8.47 26.18 34.92
CA GLY A 162 7.82 27.43 35.33
C GLY A 162 6.48 27.12 35.96
#